data_AF-A0A7S3WN73-F1
#
_entry.id   AF-A0A7S3WN73-F1
#
_cell.length_a   1.000
_cell.length_b   1.000
_cell.length_c   1.000
_cell.angle_alpha   90.00
_cell.angle_beta   90.00
_cell.angle_gamma   90.00
#
_symmetry.space_group_name_H-M   'P 1'
#
loop_
_entity.id
_entity.type
_entity.pdbx_description
1 polymer ?
#
loop_
_entity_poly.entity_id
_entity_poly.type
_entity_poly.pdbx_seq_one_letter_code
_entity_poly.pdbx_strand_id
1 'polypeptide(L)'
;ATGSYDYWAIGLNCCSGAANDFHCGEYDNPQAHAGLRIMREDQRAFYRLAVQQAEAAYNIRSVHPMFFYWMQDPHQEMESYRDDTMRSYILGILAFFAFQLFAMIVAVVVFTKL
;
A
#
# COMPACT_ATOMS: atom_id res chain seq x y z
N ALA A 1 -18.33 9.78 -26.11
CA ALA A 1 -16.95 10.08 -25.71
C ALA A 1 -16.26 8.77 -25.37
N THR A 2 -15.15 8.45 -26.02
CA THR A 2 -14.37 7.21 -25.83
C THR A 2 -13.17 7.50 -24.93
N GLY A 3 -13.41 7.68 -23.62
CA GLY A 3 -12.37 7.75 -22.61
C GLY A 3 -12.75 6.83 -21.46
N SER A 4 -11.85 5.95 -21.01
CA SER A 4 -12.05 5.17 -19.80
C SER A 4 -11.51 5.94 -18.60
N TYR A 5 -12.30 5.97 -17.52
CA TYR A 5 -11.94 6.61 -16.27
C TYR A 5 -11.35 5.55 -15.35
N ASP A 6 -10.07 5.24 -15.56
CA ASP A 6 -9.42 4.11 -14.88
C ASP A 6 -8.59 4.55 -13.65
N TYR A 7 -8.29 5.83 -13.50
CA TYR A 7 -7.54 6.34 -12.34
C TYR A 7 -8.49 6.92 -11.30
N TRP A 8 -8.48 6.35 -10.10
CA TRP A 8 -9.35 6.76 -9.01
C TRP A 8 -8.55 7.17 -7.78
N ALA A 9 -8.81 8.41 -7.33
CA ALA A 9 -8.44 8.84 -5.99
C ALA A 9 -9.45 8.24 -5.01
N ILE A 10 -8.94 7.50 -4.02
CA ILE A 10 -9.77 6.75 -3.07
C ILE A 10 -9.46 7.12 -1.63
N GLY A 11 -10.44 6.86 -0.77
CA GLY A 11 -10.27 6.81 0.67
C GLY A 11 -11.54 6.33 1.34
N LEU A 12 -11.51 6.24 2.66
CA LEU A 12 -12.67 5.85 3.48
C LEU A 12 -13.11 7.05 4.32
N ASN A 13 -14.43 7.23 4.45
CA ASN A 13 -15.03 8.34 5.21
C ASN A 13 -14.59 9.74 4.73
N CYS A 14 -14.38 9.90 3.41
CA CYS A 14 -13.89 11.14 2.80
C CYS A 14 -14.97 12.18 2.50
N CYS A 15 -16.24 11.79 2.57
CA CYS A 15 -17.35 12.61 2.08
C CYS A 15 -18.17 13.13 3.26
N SER A 16 -18.48 14.42 3.27
CA SER A 16 -19.33 15.05 4.30
C SER A 16 -20.83 14.72 4.16
N GLY A 17 -21.21 14.00 3.10
CA GLY A 17 -22.60 13.71 2.75
C GLY A 17 -23.27 14.78 1.88
N ALA A 18 -22.60 15.92 1.63
CA ALA A 18 -22.97 16.86 0.57
C ALA A 18 -22.45 16.36 -0.79
N ALA A 19 -23.18 16.64 -1.87
CA ALA A 19 -22.78 16.23 -3.21
C ALA A 19 -21.48 16.95 -3.63
N ASN A 20 -20.52 16.18 -4.16
CA ASN A 20 -19.21 16.62 -4.69
C ASN A 20 -18.12 16.99 -3.68
N ASP A 21 -18.15 16.41 -2.48
CA ASP A 21 -17.17 16.71 -1.45
C ASP A 21 -16.18 15.54 -1.25
N PHE A 22 -14.90 15.77 -1.54
CA PHE A 22 -13.82 14.78 -1.37
C PHE A 22 -12.69 15.38 -0.52
N HIS A 23 -12.55 14.86 0.70
CA HIS A 23 -11.61 15.36 1.71
C HIS A 23 -10.55 14.34 2.14
N CYS A 24 -10.21 13.38 1.28
CA CYS A 24 -9.22 12.37 1.60
C CYS A 24 -7.83 12.69 1.07
N GLY A 25 -6.81 12.26 1.82
CA GLY A 25 -5.42 12.52 1.50
C GLY A 25 -5.08 14.00 1.67
N GLU A 26 -4.18 14.48 0.83
CA GLU A 26 -3.76 15.88 0.82
C GLU A 26 -4.65 16.74 -0.11
N TYR A 27 -5.97 16.66 0.04
CA TYR A 27 -6.93 17.35 -0.83
C TYR A 27 -6.75 18.89 -0.81
N ASP A 28 -6.32 19.44 0.33
CA ASP A 28 -6.12 20.88 0.54
C ASP A 28 -4.72 21.36 0.09
N ASN A 29 -3.86 20.42 -0.33
CA ASN A 29 -2.52 20.75 -0.78
C ASN A 29 -2.51 20.96 -2.31
N PRO A 30 -2.28 22.18 -2.81
CA PRO A 30 -2.23 22.43 -4.25
C PRO A 30 -1.03 21.78 -4.94
N GLN A 31 -0.04 21.28 -4.19
CA GLN A 31 1.09 20.52 -4.73
C GLN A 31 0.83 19.01 -4.80
N ALA A 32 -0.31 18.53 -4.28
CA ALA A 32 -0.67 17.13 -4.32
C ALA A 32 -1.14 16.72 -5.72
N HIS A 33 -0.20 16.29 -6.55
CA HIS A 33 -0.44 15.81 -7.93
C HIS A 33 -0.06 14.35 -8.14
N ALA A 34 0.28 13.65 -7.06
CA ALA A 34 0.72 12.28 -7.11
C ALA A 34 -0.22 11.38 -6.31
N GLY A 35 -0.04 10.08 -6.45
CA GLY A 35 -0.80 9.14 -5.65
C GLY A 35 -0.10 7.82 -5.46
N LEU A 36 -0.26 7.27 -4.27
CA LEU A 36 0.29 5.96 -3.92
C LEU A 36 -0.74 4.87 -4.21
N ARG A 37 -0.35 3.90 -5.03
CA ARG A 37 -1.23 2.79 -5.39
C ARG A 37 -1.49 1.88 -4.20
N ILE A 38 -2.75 1.51 -3.98
CA ILE A 38 -3.08 0.52 -2.95
C ILE A 38 -2.67 -0.89 -3.41
N MET A 39 -1.92 -1.60 -2.56
CA MET A 39 -1.55 -3.00 -2.79
C MET A 39 -2.42 -3.99 -2.01
N ARG A 40 -3.12 -3.51 -0.97
CA ARG A 40 -3.95 -4.35 -0.09
C ARG A 40 -5.20 -4.85 -0.82
N GLU A 41 -5.44 -6.16 -0.77
CA GLU A 41 -6.54 -6.80 -1.51
C GLU A 41 -7.87 -6.76 -0.77
N ASP A 42 -7.83 -6.74 0.56
CA ASP A 42 -9.00 -6.71 1.45
C ASP A 42 -9.93 -5.53 1.17
N GLN A 43 -9.36 -4.38 0.83
CA GLN A 43 -10.13 -3.16 0.54
C GLN A 43 -10.49 -3.01 -0.95
N ARG A 44 -9.81 -3.75 -1.84
CA ARG A 44 -9.96 -3.59 -3.30
C ARG A 44 -11.39 -3.86 -3.78
N ALA A 45 -12.06 -4.85 -3.20
CA ALA A 45 -13.43 -5.19 -3.55
C ALA A 45 -14.40 -4.04 -3.22
N PHE A 46 -14.23 -3.39 -2.06
CA PHE A 46 -15.07 -2.27 -1.64
C PHE A 46 -14.89 -1.04 -2.54
N TYR A 47 -13.64 -0.72 -2.92
CA TYR A 47 -13.40 0.39 -3.85
C TYR A 47 -13.98 0.12 -5.24
N ARG A 48 -13.98 -1.14 -5.69
CA ARG A 48 -14.62 -1.51 -6.96
C ARG A 48 -16.13 -1.28 -6.94
N LEU A 49 -16.79 -1.59 -5.82
CA LEU A 49 -18.21 -1.29 -5.64
C LEU A 49 -18.49 0.21 -5.69
N ALA A 50 -17.63 1.03 -5.08
CA ALA A 50 -17.75 2.49 -5.14
C ALA A 50 -17.59 3.02 -6.58
N VAL A 51 -16.65 2.47 -7.36
CA VAL A 51 -16.50 2.81 -8.78
C VAL A 51 -17.76 2.45 -9.57
N GLN A 52 -18.34 1.26 -9.35
CA GLN A 52 -19.59 0.86 -10.02
C GLN A 52 -20.76 1.81 -9.71
N GLN A 53 -20.85 2.30 -8.48
CA GLN A 53 -21.84 3.31 -8.11
C GLN A 53 -21.60 4.63 -8.85
N ALA A 54 -20.35 5.07 -8.96
CA ALA A 54 -20.00 6.28 -9.70
C ALA A 54 -20.22 6.14 -11.22
N GLU A 55 -19.93 4.97 -11.80
CA GLU A 55 -20.24 4.64 -13.20
C GLU A 55 -21.74 4.78 -13.48
N ALA A 56 -22.58 4.25 -12.59
CA ALA A 56 -24.04 4.35 -12.71
C ALA A 56 -24.55 5.79 -12.49
N ALA A 57 -23.97 6.54 -11.56
CA ALA A 57 -24.39 7.90 -11.23
C ALA A 57 -24.00 8.93 -12.29
N TYR A 58 -22.78 8.83 -12.84
CA TYR A 58 -22.21 9.80 -13.78
C TYR A 58 -22.18 9.32 -15.23
N ASN A 59 -22.69 8.12 -15.51
CA ASN A 59 -22.71 7.51 -16.84
C ASN A 59 -21.31 7.44 -17.48
N ILE A 60 -20.30 7.15 -16.65
CA ILE A 60 -18.89 6.95 -17.03
C ILE A 60 -18.55 5.46 -17.06
N ARG A 61 -17.41 5.12 -17.67
CA ARG A 61 -16.94 3.73 -17.78
C ARG A 61 -15.49 3.59 -17.36
N SER A 62 -15.21 2.65 -16.47
CA SER A 62 -13.90 2.24 -15.96
C SER A 62 -13.69 0.75 -16.27
N VAL A 63 -12.80 0.47 -17.24
CA VAL A 63 -12.56 -0.92 -17.66
C VAL A 63 -11.55 -1.58 -16.71
N HIS A 64 -10.56 -0.82 -16.25
CA HIS A 64 -9.48 -1.30 -15.40
C HIS A 64 -9.21 -0.30 -14.26
N PRO A 65 -10.08 -0.24 -13.23
CA PRO A 65 -9.92 0.73 -12.15
C PRO A 65 -8.63 0.45 -11.35
N MET A 66 -7.78 1.46 -11.29
CA MET A 66 -6.60 1.54 -10.45
C MET A 66 -6.83 2.55 -9.34
N PHE A 67 -6.53 2.13 -8.11
CA PHE A 67 -6.84 2.86 -6.89
C PHE A 67 -5.59 3.49 -6.29
N PHE A 68 -5.64 4.79 -6.05
CA PHE A 68 -4.54 5.59 -5.50
C PHE A 68 -5.00 6.43 -4.32
N TYR A 69 -4.15 6.54 -3.30
CA TYR A 69 -4.26 7.56 -2.27
C TYR A 69 -3.70 8.88 -2.78
N TRP A 70 -4.44 9.97 -2.62
CA TRP A 70 -4.05 11.30 -3.09
C TRP A 70 -3.01 11.94 -2.15
N MET A 71 -1.82 12.27 -2.66
CA MET A 71 -0.71 12.82 -1.85
C MET A 71 0.28 13.64 -2.71
N GLN A 72 1.12 14.45 -2.06
CA GLN A 72 2.16 15.21 -2.76
C GLN A 72 3.34 14.33 -3.16
N ASP A 73 3.86 13.53 -2.23
CA ASP A 73 5.10 12.78 -2.46
C ASP A 73 4.95 11.28 -2.12
N PRO A 74 4.68 10.42 -3.12
CA PRO A 74 4.60 8.99 -2.90
C PRO A 74 5.98 8.35 -2.71
N HIS A 75 7.07 9.01 -3.11
CA HIS A 75 8.41 8.45 -2.99
C HIS A 75 8.84 8.42 -1.53
N GLN A 76 8.55 9.48 -0.77
CA GLN A 76 8.89 9.55 0.64
C GLN A 76 8.20 8.43 1.45
N GLU A 77 6.91 8.18 1.20
CA GLU A 77 6.18 7.08 1.84
C GLU A 77 6.70 5.71 1.41
N MET A 78 7.11 5.56 0.15
CA MET A 78 7.68 4.30 -0.32
C MET A 78 9.06 4.01 0.29
N GLU A 79 9.87 5.06 0.48
CA GLU A 79 11.17 4.96 1.16
C GLU A 79 11.01 4.62 2.64
N SER A 80 10.01 5.18 3.33
CA SER A 80 9.74 4.84 4.73
C SER A 80 9.35 3.37 4.90
N TYR A 81 8.48 2.84 4.03
CA TYR A 81 8.14 1.40 4.02
C TYR A 81 9.35 0.51 3.76
N ARG A 82 10.25 0.95 2.87
CA ARG A 82 11.48 0.23 2.56
C ARG A 82 12.41 0.21 3.78
N ASP A 83 12.58 1.33 4.46
CA ASP A 83 13.50 1.46 5.59
C ASP A 83 13.03 0.65 6.81
N ASP A 84 11.72 0.66 7.11
CA ASP A 84 11.13 -0.15 8.18
C ASP A 84 11.27 -1.66 7.91
N THR A 85 11.04 -2.05 6.65
CA THR A 85 11.22 -3.44 6.22
C THR A 85 12.68 -3.85 6.30
N MET A 86 13.60 -2.98 5.86
CA MET A 86 15.04 -3.25 5.87
C MET A 86 15.54 -3.49 7.29
N ARG A 87 15.13 -2.66 8.26
CA ARG A 87 15.50 -2.84 9.67
C ARG A 87 15.05 -4.19 10.21
N SER A 88 13.80 -4.55 9.96
CA SER A 88 13.22 -5.82 10.41
C SER A 88 13.90 -7.02 9.75
N TYR A 89 14.20 -6.90 8.46
CA TYR A 89 14.88 -7.93 7.67
C TYR A 89 16.31 -8.17 8.14
N ILE A 90 17.10 -7.12 8.36
CA ILE A 90 18.48 -7.21 8.87
C ILE A 90 18.49 -7.88 10.26
N LEU A 91 17.58 -7.48 11.15
CA LEU A 91 17.46 -8.10 12.48
C LEU A 91 17.15 -9.60 12.38
N GLY A 92 16.23 -9.99 11.47
CA GLY A 92 15.92 -11.39 11.20
C GLY A 92 17.12 -12.19 10.68
N ILE A 93 17.89 -11.63 9.74
CA ILE A 93 19.11 -12.27 9.23
C ILE A 93 20.14 -12.48 10.33
N LEU A 94 20.41 -11.45 11.13
CA LEU A 94 21.39 -11.53 12.21
C LEU A 94 20.98 -12.56 13.27
N ALA A 95 19.70 -12.60 13.63
CA ALA A 95 19.18 -13.61 14.56
C ALA A 95 19.30 -15.03 14.02
N PHE A 96 18.96 -15.25 12.74
CA PHE A 96 19.11 -16.56 12.10
C PHE A 96 20.57 -16.99 11.99
N PHE A 97 21.46 -16.07 11.62
CA PHE A 97 22.90 -16.34 11.55
C PHE A 97 23.48 -16.72 12.91
N ALA A 98 23.12 -15.99 13.98
CA ALA A 98 23.54 -16.31 15.34
C ALA A 98 23.04 -17.70 15.80
N PHE A 99 21.80 -18.04 15.46
CA PHE A 99 21.23 -19.35 15.76
C PHE A 99 21.97 -20.48 15.00
N GLN A 100 22.27 -20.30 13.72
CA GLN A 100 23.03 -21.27 12.91
C GLN A 100 24.44 -21.49 13.45
N LEU A 101 25.14 -20.41 13.83
CA LEU A 101 26.46 -20.52 14.46
C LEU A 101 26.40 -21.29 15.78
N PHE A 102 25.42 -21.00 16.63
CA PHE A 102 25.24 -21.73 17.89
C PHE A 102 24.97 -23.22 17.65
N ALA A 103 24.06 -23.56 16.73
CA ALA A 103 23.76 -24.94 16.39
C ALA A 103 24.99 -25.70 15.86
N MET A 104 25.80 -25.05 15.00
CA MET A 104 27.05 -25.64 14.49
C MET A 104 28.07 -25.88 15.61
N ILE A 105 28.24 -24.95 16.55
CA ILE A 105 29.15 -25.12 17.69
C ILE A 105 28.70 -26.31 18.56
N VAL A 106 27.41 -26.39 18.87
CA VAL A 106 26.85 -27.51 19.65
C VAL A 106 27.09 -28.83 18.94
N ALA A 107 26.81 -28.92 17.63
CA ALA A 107 27.04 -30.11 16.84
C ALA A 107 28.51 -30.55 16.88
N VAL A 108 29.46 -29.62 16.67
CA VAL A 108 30.90 -29.91 16.72
C VAL A 108 31.32 -30.44 18.10
N VAL A 109 30.85 -29.83 19.19
CA VAL A 109 31.17 -30.29 20.55
C VAL A 109 30.63 -31.69 20.81
N VAL A 110 29.40 -31.98 20.38
CA VAL A 110 28.78 -33.31 20.51
C VAL A 110 29.59 -34.36 19.74
N PHE A 111 29.93 -34.09 18.47
CA PHE A 111 30.69 -35.04 17.64
C PHE A 111 32.14 -35.23 18.10
N THR A 112 32.76 -34.22 18.72
CA THR A 112 34.14 -34.34 19.24
C THR A 112 34.20 -35.11 20.57
N LYS A 113 33.07 -35.22 21.29
CA LYS A 113 32.96 -35.90 22.58
C LYS A 113 32.38 -37.31 22.47
N LEU A 114 31.90 -37.71 21.29
CA LEU A 114 31.50 -39.06 20.91
C LEU A 114 32.72 -39.84 20.40
#